data_AF-A0A538EC46-F1
#
_entry.id   AF-A0A538EC46-F1
#
_cell.length_a   1.000
_cell.length_b   1.000
_cell.length_c   1.000
_cell.angle_alpha   90.00
_cell.angle_beta   90.00
_cell.angle_gamma   90.00
#
_symmetry.space_group_name_H-M   'P 1'
#
loop_
_entity.id
_entity.type
_entity.pdbx_description
1 polymer ?
#
loop_
_entity_poly.entity_id
_entity_poly.type
_entity_poly.pdbx_seq_one_letter_code
_entity_poly.pdbx_strand_id
1 'polypeptide(L)'
;RKLIDSQYVRNDAVLGRGRFRVKGDVVEVQPANQETAYRISFFGDEVEAVTHFDPISGEILAKLDNIAIWPATEYVTSKPTVERAVGEIRHELEERVKELEIEGKMLEAHRLRQRTEYDLEMMQELGFCNGIENYSRILEGRAPGTHPFTLLDYFPSDFAVFVDESHQTVPQIGGMYEGDRSRKQTLVDYGFRLPSALDNRPLRFDEFLEKVPQLVFVSATPGPFELRHSKRLAEQLIRPTGIVDPEVELRATKNQIDDLLNEVRRREEAGERVLVTTLTKKMAEDLTDYLLESGVKARYLHSEIDTLERIQIIRELRLGEYDVLVGVNLLREGLDLPEVSLVAVLDADKEGFLRGRTSLIQTIGRAARNVNGKVLLYADKVTQAIQEAMDETDRRRAIQLAYNEEKGITPETIIKGVSDIAEFLALESPTVPRSKRRRGRKDVEGMAPTELEKLIIELEEEMFAAAEELRFEYAAKLRDEIKDLRRELVAATAQAPA
;
A
#
# COMPACT_ATOMS: atom_id res chain seq x y z
N ARG A 1 10.26 -28.20 24.91
CA ARG A 1 8.85 -28.14 25.39
C ARG A 1 8.32 -26.71 25.30
N LYS A 2 8.73 -25.78 26.19
CA LYS A 2 8.29 -24.36 26.17
C LYS A 2 8.17 -23.70 24.79
N LEU A 3 9.17 -23.88 23.90
CA LEU A 3 9.11 -23.38 22.51
C LEU A 3 7.90 -23.92 21.72
N ILE A 4 7.60 -25.21 21.81
CA ILE A 4 6.43 -25.84 21.17
C ILE A 4 5.14 -25.33 21.81
N ASP A 5 5.11 -25.18 23.15
CA ASP A 5 3.97 -24.59 23.87
C ASP A 5 3.74 -23.12 23.45
N SER A 6 4.79 -22.45 22.94
CA SER A 6 4.77 -21.10 22.33
C SER A 6 4.69 -21.12 20.79
N GLN A 7 4.19 -22.22 20.20
CA GLN A 7 3.93 -22.45 18.78
C GLN A 7 5.14 -22.48 17.83
N TYR A 8 6.37 -22.67 18.34
CA TYR A 8 7.53 -22.91 17.48
C TYR A 8 7.58 -24.35 16.97
N VAL A 9 7.85 -24.51 15.68
CA VAL A 9 7.97 -25.82 15.02
C VAL A 9 9.42 -26.33 15.10
N ARG A 10 9.62 -27.58 15.55
CA ARG A 10 10.94 -28.23 15.46
C ARG A 10 11.21 -28.65 14.02
N ASN A 11 12.33 -28.20 13.44
CA ASN A 11 12.81 -28.65 12.13
C ASN A 11 14.34 -28.74 12.14
N ASP A 12 14.87 -29.94 12.36
CA ASP A 12 16.32 -30.12 12.51
C ASP A 12 17.12 -29.94 11.21
N ALA A 13 16.46 -30.03 10.05
CA ALA A 13 17.06 -29.83 8.73
C ALA A 13 17.18 -28.34 8.37
N VAL A 14 16.10 -27.59 8.49
CA VAL A 14 16.00 -26.19 8.04
C VAL A 14 15.55 -25.28 9.19
N LEU A 15 16.47 -24.42 9.63
CA LEU A 15 16.15 -23.30 10.50
C LEU A 15 15.48 -22.18 9.67
N GLY A 16 14.47 -21.54 10.22
CA GLY A 16 13.67 -20.50 9.57
C GLY A 16 12.77 -19.81 10.61
N ARG A 17 12.21 -18.64 10.28
CA ARG A 17 11.32 -17.87 11.17
C ARG A 17 10.24 -18.76 11.82
N GLY A 18 10.09 -18.65 13.15
CA GLY A 18 9.14 -19.46 13.94
C GLY A 18 9.55 -20.92 14.14
N ARG A 19 10.82 -21.29 13.88
CA ARG A 19 11.33 -22.66 14.01
C ARG A 19 12.54 -22.77 14.93
N PHE A 20 12.78 -23.98 15.41
CA PHE A 20 14.00 -24.32 16.14
C PHE A 20 14.55 -25.69 15.71
N ARG A 21 15.85 -25.91 15.94
CA ARG A 21 16.53 -27.19 15.75
C ARG A 21 17.40 -27.53 16.94
N VAL A 22 17.65 -28.82 17.14
CA VAL A 22 18.50 -29.34 18.22
C VAL A 22 19.67 -30.13 17.61
N LYS A 23 20.90 -29.80 18.02
CA LYS A 23 22.15 -30.44 17.57
C LYS A 23 23.02 -30.75 18.78
N GLY A 24 22.85 -31.96 19.35
CA GLY A 24 23.45 -32.30 20.64
C GLY A 24 22.96 -31.33 21.72
N ASP A 25 23.89 -30.76 22.47
CA ASP A 25 23.62 -29.80 23.56
C ASP A 25 23.38 -28.36 23.06
N VAL A 26 23.13 -28.17 21.77
CA VAL A 26 22.86 -26.85 21.17
C VAL A 26 21.42 -26.78 20.64
N VAL A 27 20.68 -25.77 21.10
CA VAL A 27 19.38 -25.39 20.54
C VAL A 27 19.55 -24.12 19.73
N GLU A 28 19.19 -24.15 18.44
CA GLU A 28 19.12 -22.95 17.61
C GLU A 28 17.66 -22.62 17.32
N VAL A 29 17.27 -21.37 17.52
CA VAL A 29 15.89 -20.88 17.38
C VAL A 29 15.89 -19.56 16.61
N GLN A 30 15.05 -19.45 15.60
CA GLN A 30 14.84 -18.21 14.86
C GLN A 30 13.44 -17.66 15.21
N PRO A 31 13.35 -16.50 15.88
CA PRO A 31 12.07 -15.87 16.20
C PRO A 31 11.19 -15.65 14.96
N ALA A 32 9.87 -15.63 15.13
CA ALA A 32 8.94 -15.38 14.03
C ALA A 32 9.13 -13.96 13.42
N ASN A 33 9.54 -12.99 14.24
CA ASN A 33 9.70 -11.58 13.89
C ASN A 33 11.16 -11.15 13.62
N GLN A 34 12.10 -12.08 13.41
CA GLN A 34 13.52 -11.76 13.18
C GLN A 34 14.13 -12.55 12.01
N GLU A 35 15.02 -11.89 11.28
CA GLU A 35 15.81 -12.54 10.21
C GLU A 35 17.01 -13.31 10.76
N THR A 36 17.49 -12.88 11.92
CA THR A 36 18.59 -13.48 12.67
C THR A 36 18.09 -14.51 13.68
N ALA A 37 18.98 -15.36 14.17
CA ALA A 37 18.65 -16.46 15.08
C ALA A 37 19.49 -16.42 16.36
N TYR A 38 19.04 -17.16 17.37
CA TYR A 38 19.77 -17.39 18.62
C TYR A 38 20.23 -18.84 18.71
N ARG A 39 21.50 -19.04 19.05
CA ARG A 39 22.11 -20.31 19.43
C ARG A 39 22.27 -20.34 20.95
N ILE A 40 21.70 -21.35 21.58
CA ILE A 40 21.72 -21.57 23.03
C ILE A 40 22.48 -22.87 23.26
N SER A 41 23.67 -22.77 23.85
CA SER A 41 24.50 -23.93 24.23
C SER A 41 24.22 -24.33 25.66
N PHE A 42 24.11 -25.63 25.92
CA PHE A 42 23.85 -26.20 27.22
C PHE A 42 25.04 -27.05 27.71
N PHE A 43 25.21 -27.10 29.04
CA PHE A 43 26.06 -28.06 29.72
C PHE A 43 25.21 -28.79 30.75
N GLY A 44 24.70 -29.98 30.38
CA GLY A 44 23.64 -30.65 31.14
C GLY A 44 22.35 -29.81 31.13
N ASP A 45 21.87 -29.43 32.31
CA ASP A 45 20.66 -28.61 32.48
C ASP A 45 20.95 -27.09 32.58
N GLU A 46 22.21 -26.66 32.52
CA GLU A 46 22.62 -25.24 32.58
C GLU A 46 22.85 -24.66 31.18
N VAL A 47 22.50 -23.38 30.97
CA VAL A 47 22.82 -22.64 29.74
C VAL A 47 24.24 -22.09 29.88
N GLU A 48 25.17 -22.59 29.06
CA GLU A 48 26.58 -22.16 29.07
C GLU A 48 26.76 -20.84 28.31
N ALA A 49 26.09 -20.68 27.17
CA ALA A 49 26.22 -19.49 26.33
C ALA A 49 24.99 -19.24 25.45
N VAL A 50 24.67 -17.97 25.23
CA VAL A 50 23.73 -17.53 24.19
C VAL A 50 24.47 -16.68 23.16
N THR A 51 24.28 -17.01 21.89
CA THR A 51 24.92 -16.34 20.75
C THR A 51 23.88 -15.93 19.73
N HIS A 52 23.86 -14.67 19.36
CA HIS A 52 23.07 -14.12 18.26
C HIS A 52 23.85 -14.26 16.95
N PHE A 53 23.22 -14.81 15.92
CA PHE A 53 23.90 -15.17 14.68
C PHE A 53 22.99 -15.07 13.45
N ASP A 54 23.58 -14.92 12.28
CA ASP A 54 22.89 -14.98 11.00
C ASP A 54 22.66 -16.47 10.59
N PRO A 55 21.41 -16.93 10.36
CA PRO A 55 21.12 -18.33 10.06
C PRO A 55 21.53 -18.79 8.65
N ILE A 56 21.85 -17.86 7.75
CA ILE A 56 22.26 -18.11 6.36
C ILE A 56 23.78 -18.14 6.25
N SER A 57 24.48 -17.09 6.72
CA SER A 57 25.94 -16.99 6.66
C SER A 57 26.64 -17.75 7.79
N GLY A 58 25.97 -17.93 8.92
CA GLY A 58 26.54 -18.49 10.15
C GLY A 58 27.38 -17.48 10.95
N GLU A 59 27.43 -16.22 10.54
CA GLU A 59 28.18 -15.15 11.22
C GLU A 59 27.64 -14.89 12.63
N ILE A 60 28.55 -14.77 13.61
CA ILE A 60 28.21 -14.44 14.99
C ILE A 60 28.14 -12.93 15.12
N LEU A 61 26.95 -12.42 15.42
CA LEU A 61 26.65 -10.99 15.55
C LEU A 61 26.92 -10.49 16.97
N ALA A 62 26.51 -11.27 17.99
CA ALA A 62 26.74 -10.93 19.40
C ALA A 62 26.76 -12.18 20.31
N LYS A 63 27.36 -12.03 21.49
CA LYS A 63 27.15 -12.93 22.63
C LYS A 63 26.26 -12.22 23.66
N LEU A 64 25.34 -12.94 24.26
CA LEU A 64 24.29 -12.38 25.11
C LEU A 64 24.21 -13.14 26.44
N ASP A 65 24.00 -12.41 27.54
CA ASP A 65 23.78 -13.01 28.87
C ASP A 65 22.32 -13.45 29.07
N ASN A 66 21.38 -12.86 28.33
CA ASN A 66 19.96 -13.17 28.37
C ASN A 66 19.29 -12.91 27.02
N ILE A 67 18.17 -13.61 26.77
CA ILE A 67 17.28 -13.39 25.63
C ILE A 67 15.82 -13.56 26.05
N ALA A 68 14.91 -12.84 25.40
CA ALA A 68 13.48 -13.08 25.46
C ALA A 68 13.01 -13.64 24.11
N ILE A 69 12.38 -14.81 24.14
CA ILE A 69 11.78 -15.43 22.94
C ILE A 69 10.27 -15.28 23.08
N TRP A 70 9.70 -14.38 22.29
CA TRP A 70 8.25 -14.20 22.19
C TRP A 70 7.60 -15.37 21.44
N PRO A 71 6.30 -15.65 21.66
CA PRO A 71 5.58 -16.69 20.94
C PRO A 71 5.64 -16.52 19.42
N ALA A 72 5.52 -17.62 18.67
CA ALA A 72 5.60 -17.61 17.22
C ALA A 72 4.33 -17.07 16.51
N THR A 73 3.27 -16.78 17.26
CA THR A 73 2.00 -16.20 16.81
C THR A 73 1.35 -15.42 17.95
N GLU A 74 0.48 -14.48 17.61
CA GLU A 74 -0.29 -13.62 18.52
C GLU A 74 -1.42 -14.39 19.24
N TYR A 75 -1.88 -15.52 18.69
CA TYR A 75 -3.04 -16.29 19.17
C TYR A 75 -2.67 -17.52 20.03
N VAL A 76 -1.59 -17.47 20.81
CA VAL A 76 -1.22 -18.60 21.68
C VAL A 76 -2.21 -18.77 22.83
N THR A 77 -2.91 -19.90 22.80
CA THR A 77 -3.94 -20.26 23.78
C THR A 77 -3.50 -21.49 24.58
N SER A 78 -3.76 -21.50 25.90
CA SER A 78 -3.42 -22.65 26.75
C SER A 78 -4.41 -23.81 26.57
N LYS A 79 -3.97 -25.07 26.72
CA LYS A 79 -4.87 -26.24 26.58
C LYS A 79 -6.12 -26.18 27.49
N PRO A 80 -6.03 -25.83 28.80
CA PRO A 80 -7.22 -25.62 29.63
C PRO A 80 -8.17 -24.54 29.11
N THR A 81 -7.63 -23.49 28.48
CA THR A 81 -8.43 -22.43 27.85
C THR A 81 -9.20 -22.97 26.63
N VAL A 82 -8.56 -23.79 25.80
CA VAL A 82 -9.20 -24.44 24.65
C VAL A 82 -10.30 -25.40 25.11
N GLU A 83 -10.04 -26.23 26.12
CA GLU A 83 -11.03 -27.17 26.67
C GLU A 83 -12.30 -26.47 27.20
N ARG A 84 -12.13 -25.33 27.90
CA ARG A 84 -13.25 -24.45 28.29
C ARG A 84 -13.98 -23.89 27.06
N ALA A 85 -13.24 -23.29 26.13
CA ALA A 85 -13.80 -22.61 24.97
C ALA A 85 -14.61 -23.56 24.08
N VAL A 86 -14.15 -24.80 23.90
CA VAL A 86 -14.87 -25.87 23.17
C VAL A 86 -16.26 -26.11 23.75
N GLY A 87 -16.41 -26.10 25.09
CA GLY A 87 -17.70 -26.23 25.76
C GLY A 87 -18.63 -25.04 25.49
N GLU A 88 -18.11 -23.82 25.61
CA GLU A 88 -18.86 -22.57 25.38
C GLU A 88 -19.30 -22.41 23.91
N ILE A 89 -18.41 -22.71 22.95
CA ILE A 89 -18.70 -22.71 21.51
C ILE A 89 -19.78 -23.75 21.16
N ARG A 90 -19.70 -24.96 21.75
CA ARG A 90 -20.71 -26.01 21.52
C ARG A 90 -22.08 -25.61 22.07
N HIS A 91 -22.12 -24.93 23.21
CA HIS A 91 -23.37 -24.42 23.77
C HIS A 91 -24.00 -23.34 22.88
N GLU A 92 -23.21 -22.34 22.44
CA GLU A 92 -23.69 -21.30 21.51
C GLU A 92 -24.16 -21.90 20.17
N LEU A 93 -23.48 -22.95 19.69
CA LEU A 93 -23.89 -23.70 18.49
C LEU A 93 -25.25 -24.36 18.67
N GLU A 94 -25.49 -25.05 19.78
CA GLU A 94 -26.76 -25.73 20.05
C GLU A 94 -27.93 -24.75 20.12
N GLU A 95 -27.74 -23.60 20.77
CA GLU A 95 -28.75 -22.53 20.82
C GLU A 95 -29.01 -21.95 19.41
N ARG A 96 -27.95 -21.56 18.68
CA ARG A 96 -28.10 -20.93 17.37
C ARG A 96 -28.67 -21.86 16.31
N VAL A 97 -28.32 -23.15 16.33
CA VAL A 97 -28.91 -24.14 15.41
C VAL A 97 -30.41 -24.27 15.67
N LYS A 98 -30.82 -24.33 16.94
CA LYS A 98 -32.24 -24.41 17.32
C LYS A 98 -33.04 -23.17 16.89
N GLU A 99 -32.46 -21.96 17.00
CA GLU A 99 -33.06 -20.74 16.45
C GLU A 99 -33.30 -20.85 14.93
N LEU A 100 -32.26 -21.23 14.18
CA LEU A 100 -32.31 -21.35 12.72
C LEU A 100 -33.33 -22.42 12.27
N GLU A 101 -33.42 -23.55 12.98
CA GLU A 101 -34.43 -24.58 12.72
C GLU A 101 -35.87 -24.08 12.98
N ILE A 102 -36.10 -23.31 14.04
CA ILE A 102 -37.40 -22.67 14.33
C ILE A 102 -37.76 -21.61 13.28
N GLU A 103 -36.77 -20.88 12.75
CA GLU A 103 -36.94 -19.93 11.63
C GLU A 103 -37.13 -20.64 10.26
N GLY A 104 -37.05 -21.98 10.20
CA GLY A 104 -37.14 -22.75 8.96
C GLY A 104 -35.87 -22.74 8.09
N LYS A 105 -34.77 -22.16 8.60
CA LYS A 105 -33.46 -22.04 7.94
C LYS A 105 -32.63 -23.32 8.10
N MET A 106 -33.19 -24.44 7.65
CA MET A 106 -32.60 -25.78 7.82
C MET A 106 -31.23 -25.93 7.14
N LEU A 107 -30.98 -25.23 6.04
CA LEU A 107 -29.71 -25.28 5.31
C LEU A 107 -28.61 -24.54 6.08
N GLU A 108 -28.93 -23.36 6.61
CA GLU A 108 -28.05 -22.54 7.44
C GLU A 108 -27.72 -23.25 8.76
N ALA A 109 -28.73 -23.87 9.39
CA ALA A 109 -28.56 -24.70 10.59
C ALA A 109 -27.58 -25.86 10.35
N HIS A 110 -27.78 -26.63 9.27
CA HIS A 110 -26.91 -27.75 8.92
C HIS A 110 -25.47 -27.30 8.58
N ARG A 111 -25.34 -26.22 7.80
CA ARG A 111 -24.04 -25.61 7.44
C ARG A 111 -23.27 -25.15 8.67
N LEU A 112 -23.94 -24.46 9.59
CA LEU A 112 -23.35 -23.94 10.81
C LEU A 112 -22.86 -25.08 11.72
N ARG A 113 -23.69 -26.12 11.88
CA ARG A 113 -23.35 -27.33 12.62
C ARG A 113 -22.11 -28.00 12.06
N GLN A 114 -22.14 -28.39 10.79
CA GLN A 114 -21.04 -29.12 10.14
C GLN A 114 -19.70 -28.37 10.26
N ARG A 115 -19.72 -27.05 10.02
CA ARG A 115 -18.49 -26.24 10.07
C ARG A 115 -17.97 -26.07 11.50
N THR A 116 -18.86 -25.81 12.46
CA THR A 116 -18.45 -25.56 13.85
C THR A 116 -18.00 -26.83 14.53
N GLU A 117 -18.63 -27.99 14.26
CA GLU A 117 -18.20 -29.29 14.79
C GLU A 117 -16.79 -29.65 14.26
N TYR A 118 -16.50 -29.40 12.98
CA TYR A 118 -15.14 -29.56 12.43
C TYR A 118 -14.11 -28.61 13.06
N ASP A 119 -14.44 -27.32 13.20
CA ASP A 119 -13.56 -26.34 13.85
C ASP A 119 -13.28 -26.74 15.33
N LEU A 120 -14.27 -27.32 16.03
CA LEU A 120 -14.14 -27.87 17.39
C LEU A 120 -13.23 -29.11 17.46
N GLU A 121 -13.40 -30.08 16.57
CA GLU A 121 -12.52 -31.28 16.50
C GLU A 121 -11.05 -30.87 16.30
N MET A 122 -10.79 -29.95 15.38
CA MET A 122 -9.45 -29.42 15.11
C MET A 122 -8.85 -28.70 16.33
N MET A 123 -9.66 -27.90 17.04
CA MET A 123 -9.24 -27.28 18.30
C MET A 123 -8.93 -28.31 19.39
N GLN A 124 -9.68 -29.41 19.50
CA GLN A 124 -9.44 -30.45 20.51
C GLN A 124 -8.18 -31.28 20.24
N GLU A 125 -7.92 -31.66 18.98
CA GLU A 125 -6.78 -32.50 18.59
C GLU A 125 -5.46 -31.70 18.43
N LEU A 126 -5.51 -30.52 17.80
CA LEU A 126 -4.31 -29.75 17.44
C LEU A 126 -4.11 -28.49 18.30
N GLY A 127 -5.10 -28.08 19.09
CA GLY A 127 -5.09 -26.79 19.80
C GLY A 127 -5.31 -25.58 18.87
N PHE A 128 -5.64 -25.80 17.60
CA PHE A 128 -5.77 -24.77 16.57
C PHE A 128 -6.75 -25.20 15.46
N CYS A 129 -7.47 -24.24 14.86
CA CYS A 129 -8.25 -24.45 13.64
C CYS A 129 -8.08 -23.28 12.65
N ASN A 130 -8.35 -23.51 11.36
CA ASN A 130 -8.28 -22.45 10.36
C ASN A 130 -9.43 -21.46 10.54
N GLY A 131 -9.12 -20.21 10.85
CA GLY A 131 -10.13 -19.21 11.20
C GLY A 131 -10.42 -19.13 12.70
N ILE A 132 -9.49 -19.56 13.56
CA ILE A 132 -9.62 -19.54 15.03
C ILE A 132 -9.96 -18.14 15.60
N GLU A 133 -9.58 -17.07 14.91
CA GLU A 133 -9.90 -15.70 15.29
C GLU A 133 -11.41 -15.42 15.36
N ASN A 134 -12.24 -16.21 14.66
CA ASN A 134 -13.70 -16.11 14.77
C ASN A 134 -14.24 -16.57 16.14
N TYR A 135 -13.42 -17.23 16.95
CA TYR A 135 -13.74 -17.66 18.32
C TYR A 135 -12.97 -16.85 19.39
N SER A 136 -12.26 -15.79 18.99
CA SER A 136 -11.33 -15.02 19.84
C SER A 136 -11.93 -14.58 21.17
N ARG A 137 -13.14 -13.99 21.16
CA ARG A 137 -13.91 -13.63 22.37
C ARG A 137 -13.99 -14.78 23.38
N ILE A 138 -14.34 -15.97 22.92
CA ILE A 138 -14.57 -17.13 23.78
C ILE A 138 -13.23 -17.66 24.31
N LEU A 139 -12.22 -17.76 23.44
CA LEU A 139 -10.87 -18.19 23.79
C LEU A 139 -10.26 -17.25 24.84
N GLU A 140 -10.38 -15.94 24.65
CA GLU A 140 -9.94 -14.90 25.60
C GLU A 140 -10.81 -14.83 26.88
N GLY A 141 -12.00 -15.46 26.89
CA GLY A 141 -12.92 -15.45 28.02
C GLY A 141 -13.62 -14.11 28.24
N ARG A 142 -13.78 -13.31 27.17
CA ARG A 142 -14.38 -11.98 27.22
C ARG A 142 -15.92 -12.02 27.18
N ALA A 143 -16.53 -11.00 27.76
CA ALA A 143 -17.98 -10.80 27.71
C ALA A 143 -18.47 -10.53 26.27
N PRO A 144 -19.72 -10.92 25.91
CA PRO A 144 -20.34 -10.56 24.64
C PRO A 144 -20.31 -9.05 24.34
N GLY A 145 -20.19 -8.68 23.07
CA GLY A 145 -20.13 -7.29 22.60
C GLY A 145 -18.76 -6.62 22.72
N THR A 146 -17.83 -7.16 23.51
CA THR A 146 -16.48 -6.60 23.68
C THR A 146 -15.61 -6.84 22.44
N HIS A 147 -14.68 -5.92 22.17
CA HIS A 147 -13.68 -6.06 21.09
C HIS A 147 -12.49 -6.93 21.53
N PRO A 148 -11.73 -7.56 20.61
CA PRO A 148 -10.45 -8.21 20.91
C PRO A 148 -9.38 -7.20 21.30
N PHE A 149 -8.31 -7.67 21.95
CA PHE A 149 -7.12 -6.85 22.12
C PHE A 149 -6.55 -6.41 20.77
N THR A 150 -6.04 -5.19 20.72
CA THR A 150 -5.48 -4.54 19.54
C THR A 150 -4.02 -4.17 19.79
N LEU A 151 -3.31 -3.73 18.75
CA LEU A 151 -1.95 -3.19 18.90
C LEU A 151 -1.88 -2.05 19.96
N LEU A 152 -2.95 -1.25 20.11
CA LEU A 152 -3.00 -0.16 21.10
C LEU A 152 -2.91 -0.69 22.54
N ASP A 153 -3.39 -1.90 22.81
CA ASP A 153 -3.37 -2.53 24.13
C ASP A 153 -1.98 -3.05 24.54
N TYR A 154 -1.02 -3.09 23.61
CA TYR A 154 0.39 -3.43 23.87
C TYR A 154 1.23 -2.19 24.23
N PHE A 155 0.72 -0.98 24.02
CA PHE A 155 1.43 0.25 24.39
C PHE A 155 1.26 0.57 25.89
N PRO A 156 2.27 1.21 26.53
CA PRO A 156 2.10 1.87 27.81
C PRO A 156 0.97 2.91 27.76
N SER A 157 0.35 3.20 28.91
CA SER A 157 -0.84 4.07 29.01
C SER A 157 -0.61 5.55 28.65
N ASP A 158 0.63 5.97 28.38
CA ASP A 158 1.05 7.34 28.09
C ASP A 158 1.55 7.54 26.64
N PHE A 159 1.19 6.62 25.73
CA PHE A 159 1.50 6.73 24.30
C PHE A 159 0.77 7.88 23.58
N ALA A 160 1.32 8.28 22.43
CA ALA A 160 0.69 9.25 21.53
C ALA A 160 0.51 8.65 20.13
N VAL A 161 -0.62 8.97 19.49
CA VAL A 161 -0.91 8.55 18.11
C VAL A 161 -0.84 9.76 17.19
N PHE A 162 -0.05 9.64 16.13
CA PHE A 162 -0.07 10.55 14.99
C PHE A 162 -0.94 9.91 13.90
N VAL A 163 -2.00 10.60 13.51
CA VAL A 163 -2.87 10.19 12.40
C VAL A 163 -2.47 10.99 11.19
N ASP A 164 -1.63 10.38 10.35
CA ASP A 164 -1.25 10.95 9.06
C ASP A 164 -2.43 10.95 8.08
N GLU A 165 -2.39 11.91 7.16
CA GLU A 165 -3.50 12.32 6.28
C GLU A 165 -4.89 12.19 6.93
N SER A 166 -5.03 12.79 8.12
CA SER A 166 -6.18 12.60 9.02
C SER A 166 -7.55 12.70 8.35
N HIS A 167 -7.66 13.57 7.34
CA HIS A 167 -8.86 13.83 6.58
C HIS A 167 -9.39 12.62 5.78
N GLN A 168 -8.56 11.62 5.51
CA GLN A 168 -8.95 10.30 4.98
C GLN A 168 -8.95 9.24 6.10
N THR A 169 -7.90 9.22 6.91
CA THR A 169 -7.64 8.16 7.90
C THR A 169 -8.69 8.15 9.02
N VAL A 170 -9.18 9.30 9.47
CA VAL A 170 -10.25 9.37 10.48
C VAL A 170 -11.57 8.77 9.96
N PRO A 171 -12.10 9.19 8.78
CA PRO A 171 -13.23 8.49 8.15
C PRO A 171 -12.99 6.99 7.94
N GLN A 172 -11.78 6.57 7.56
CA GLN A 172 -11.43 5.16 7.35
C GLN A 172 -11.58 4.36 8.65
N ILE A 173 -10.94 4.79 9.74
CA ILE A 173 -11.05 4.14 11.06
C ILE A 173 -12.54 4.04 11.47
N GLY A 174 -13.30 5.12 11.27
CA GLY A 174 -14.74 5.13 11.55
C GLY A 174 -15.57 4.14 10.72
N GLY A 175 -15.16 3.86 9.48
CA GLY A 175 -15.83 2.92 8.58
C GLY A 175 -15.51 1.45 8.83
N MET A 176 -14.37 1.13 9.46
CA MET A 176 -13.88 -0.26 9.60
C MET A 176 -14.87 -1.18 10.31
N TYR A 177 -15.47 -0.73 11.42
CA TYR A 177 -16.44 -1.52 12.19
C TYR A 177 -17.72 -1.79 11.42
N GLU A 178 -18.32 -0.77 10.79
CA GLU A 178 -19.59 -0.95 10.05
C GLU A 178 -19.38 -1.84 8.81
N GLY A 179 -18.24 -1.72 8.12
CA GLY A 179 -17.86 -2.59 7.02
C GLY A 179 -17.69 -4.05 7.43
N ASP A 180 -16.92 -4.32 8.50
CA ASP A 180 -16.72 -5.69 8.99
C ASP A 180 -18.02 -6.28 9.54
N ARG A 181 -18.79 -5.51 10.31
CA ARG A 181 -20.07 -5.95 10.88
C ARG A 181 -21.10 -6.29 9.82
N SER A 182 -21.26 -5.46 8.78
CA SER A 182 -22.18 -5.74 7.66
C SER A 182 -21.83 -7.06 6.96
N ARG A 183 -20.55 -7.25 6.65
CA ARG A 183 -20.00 -8.48 6.04
C ARG A 183 -20.22 -9.70 6.94
N LYS A 184 -19.92 -9.60 8.24
CA LYS A 184 -20.03 -10.72 9.17
C LYS A 184 -21.47 -11.05 9.55
N GLN A 185 -22.36 -10.06 9.64
CA GLN A 185 -23.79 -10.28 9.85
C GLN A 185 -24.35 -11.20 8.76
N THR A 186 -23.99 -10.93 7.49
CA THR A 186 -24.36 -11.80 6.36
C THR A 186 -23.85 -13.24 6.55
N LEU A 187 -22.63 -13.44 7.05
CA LEU A 187 -22.09 -14.77 7.35
C LEU A 187 -22.84 -15.48 8.50
N VAL A 188 -23.29 -14.75 9.52
CA VAL A 188 -24.08 -15.29 10.64
C VAL A 188 -25.53 -15.61 10.22
N ASP A 189 -26.14 -14.75 9.40
CA ASP A 189 -27.51 -14.92 8.90
C ASP A 189 -27.64 -16.14 7.99
N TYR A 190 -26.60 -16.39 7.17
CA TYR A 190 -26.49 -17.58 6.32
C TYR A 190 -25.74 -18.76 6.98
N GLY A 191 -25.57 -18.78 8.31
CA GLY A 191 -25.05 -19.96 9.02
C GLY A 191 -23.62 -20.37 8.63
N PHE A 192 -22.76 -19.45 8.19
CA PHE A 192 -21.33 -19.69 7.97
C PHE A 192 -20.49 -19.49 9.24
N ARG A 193 -20.99 -18.72 10.23
CA ARG A 193 -20.32 -18.42 11.51
C ARG A 193 -21.34 -18.27 12.64
N LEU A 194 -20.88 -18.48 13.88
CA LEU A 194 -21.65 -18.21 15.11
C LEU A 194 -21.81 -16.69 15.34
N PRO A 195 -22.84 -16.24 16.08
CA PRO A 195 -23.01 -14.85 16.48
C PRO A 195 -21.76 -14.24 17.13
N SER A 196 -21.04 -14.98 17.97
CA SER A 196 -19.80 -14.53 18.61
C SER A 196 -18.65 -14.18 17.66
N ALA A 197 -18.71 -14.57 16.38
CA ALA A 197 -17.75 -14.12 15.37
C ALA A 197 -17.86 -12.61 15.06
N LEU A 198 -18.96 -11.97 15.46
CA LEU A 198 -19.15 -10.51 15.44
C LEU A 198 -18.31 -9.78 16.51
N ASP A 199 -17.94 -10.48 17.60
CA ASP A 199 -17.11 -9.92 18.70
C ASP A 199 -15.61 -10.09 18.46
N ASN A 200 -15.24 -10.82 17.40
CA ASN A 200 -13.98 -10.58 16.69
C ASN A 200 -14.21 -9.41 15.73
N ARG A 201 -13.68 -8.22 16.00
CA ARG A 201 -13.98 -7.02 15.19
C ARG A 201 -12.92 -5.93 15.40
N PRO A 202 -12.77 -4.98 14.47
CA PRO A 202 -12.05 -3.75 14.77
C PRO A 202 -12.77 -2.95 15.88
N LEU A 203 -12.05 -2.01 16.47
CA LEU A 203 -12.62 -1.01 17.36
C LEU A 203 -13.69 -0.20 16.61
N ARG A 204 -14.75 0.18 17.33
CA ARG A 204 -15.55 1.34 16.91
C ARG A 204 -14.75 2.63 17.12
N PHE A 205 -15.19 3.70 16.47
CA PHE A 205 -14.48 4.98 16.57
C PHE A 205 -14.51 5.59 17.98
N ASP A 206 -15.59 5.41 18.74
CA ASP A 206 -15.68 5.76 20.15
C ASP A 206 -14.66 4.98 21.00
N GLU A 207 -14.58 3.66 20.81
CA GLU A 207 -13.60 2.80 21.52
C GLU A 207 -12.14 3.16 21.19
N PHE A 208 -11.87 3.59 19.95
CA PHE A 208 -10.56 4.11 19.54
C PHE A 208 -10.22 5.42 20.28
N LEU A 209 -11.16 6.37 20.34
CA LEU A 209 -10.95 7.65 21.03
C LEU A 209 -10.78 7.49 22.55
N GLU A 210 -11.46 6.52 23.16
CA GLU A 210 -11.28 6.19 24.58
C GLU A 210 -9.90 5.57 24.88
N LYS A 211 -9.35 4.79 23.96
CA LYS A 211 -8.03 4.14 24.11
C LYS A 211 -6.84 5.05 23.85
N VAL A 212 -7.00 6.14 23.10
CA VAL A 212 -5.89 7.00 22.68
C VAL A 212 -5.83 8.27 23.55
N PRO A 213 -4.92 8.35 24.55
CA PRO A 213 -4.89 9.46 25.49
C PRO A 213 -4.36 10.75 24.88
N GLN A 214 -3.49 10.66 23.86
CA GLN A 214 -2.98 11.79 23.09
C GLN A 214 -3.05 11.50 21.59
N LEU A 215 -3.76 12.35 20.87
CA LEU A 215 -4.03 12.21 19.44
C LEU A 215 -3.58 13.48 18.70
N VAL A 216 -2.75 13.31 17.67
CA VAL A 216 -2.24 14.38 16.81
C VAL A 216 -2.70 14.12 15.39
N PHE A 217 -3.56 14.98 14.86
CA PHE A 217 -3.97 14.93 13.46
C PHE A 217 -2.94 15.65 12.59
N VAL A 218 -2.44 14.98 11.56
CA VAL A 218 -1.53 15.54 10.56
C VAL A 218 -2.25 15.55 9.21
N SER A 219 -2.50 16.75 8.67
CA SER A 219 -3.06 16.92 7.33
C SER A 219 -2.91 18.37 6.85
N ALA A 220 -2.66 18.56 5.56
CA ALA A 220 -2.72 19.89 4.92
C ALA A 220 -4.16 20.44 4.79
N THR A 221 -5.16 19.58 4.99
CA THR A 221 -6.60 19.81 4.78
C THR A 221 -7.44 19.11 5.85
N PRO A 222 -7.28 19.45 7.15
CA PRO A 222 -7.96 18.75 8.25
C PRO A 222 -9.48 18.79 8.09
N GLY A 223 -10.11 17.65 8.35
CA GLY A 223 -11.55 17.46 8.20
C GLY A 223 -12.38 18.08 9.32
N PRO A 224 -13.72 18.04 9.20
CA PRO A 224 -14.64 18.63 10.18
C PRO A 224 -14.58 17.96 11.56
N PHE A 225 -14.12 16.71 11.66
CA PHE A 225 -13.97 16.06 12.95
C PHE A 225 -12.76 16.63 13.70
N GLU A 226 -11.62 16.67 13.03
CA GLU A 226 -10.34 17.12 13.58
C GLU A 226 -10.43 18.58 14.02
N LEU A 227 -11.02 19.45 13.18
CA LEU A 227 -11.22 20.87 13.50
C LEU A 227 -12.13 21.10 14.73
N ARG A 228 -13.10 20.20 15.00
CA ARG A 228 -13.98 20.32 16.18
C ARG A 228 -13.35 19.79 17.47
N HIS A 229 -12.47 18.79 17.38
CA HIS A 229 -11.89 18.12 18.56
C HIS A 229 -10.49 18.64 18.93
N SER A 230 -9.81 19.33 18.01
CA SER A 230 -8.47 19.90 18.24
C SER A 230 -8.53 21.09 19.20
N LYS A 231 -7.92 20.93 20.38
CA LYS A 231 -7.76 22.01 21.38
C LYS A 231 -6.72 23.07 20.97
N ARG A 232 -5.82 22.71 20.04
CA ARG A 232 -4.76 23.56 19.48
C ARG A 232 -4.60 23.23 18.01
N LEU A 233 -4.50 24.27 17.18
CA LEU A 233 -4.06 24.15 15.79
C LEU A 233 -2.59 24.55 15.73
N ALA A 234 -1.74 23.71 15.14
CA ALA A 234 -0.36 24.05 14.80
C ALA A 234 -0.26 24.14 13.28
N GLU A 235 0.06 25.33 12.77
CA GLU A 235 0.16 25.58 11.33
C GLU A 235 1.64 25.58 10.91
N GLN A 236 1.99 24.75 9.93
CA GLN A 236 3.35 24.61 9.38
C GLN A 236 3.30 24.79 7.86
N LEU A 237 3.55 26.01 7.39
CA LEU A 237 3.48 26.37 5.96
C LEU A 237 4.85 26.48 5.28
N ILE A 238 5.92 26.76 6.04
CA ILE A 238 7.24 27.04 5.48
C ILE A 238 7.92 25.73 5.08
N ARG A 239 8.29 25.60 3.81
CA ARG A 239 9.09 24.47 3.29
C ARG A 239 10.58 24.75 3.51
N PRO A 240 11.40 23.76 3.94
CA PRO A 240 12.84 23.97 4.17
C PRO A 240 13.62 24.50 2.95
N THR A 241 13.16 24.21 1.73
CA THR A 241 13.78 24.67 0.48
C THR A 241 13.22 26.00 -0.06
N GLY A 242 12.38 26.70 0.72
CA GLY A 242 11.74 27.94 0.28
C GLY A 242 10.68 27.80 -0.81
N ILE A 243 10.39 26.59 -1.32
CA ILE A 243 9.31 26.40 -2.31
C ILE A 243 7.98 26.91 -1.74
N VAL A 244 7.32 27.76 -2.51
CA VAL A 244 6.03 28.36 -2.19
C VAL A 244 4.88 27.54 -2.80
N ASP A 245 3.67 27.72 -2.29
CA ASP A 245 2.45 27.19 -2.92
C ASP A 245 2.30 27.79 -4.34
N PRO A 246 1.84 27.01 -5.32
CA PRO A 246 1.89 27.36 -6.75
C PRO A 246 0.96 28.52 -7.12
N GLU A 247 1.18 29.12 -8.29
CA GLU A 247 0.19 30.04 -8.87
C GLU A 247 -1.03 29.25 -9.38
N VAL A 248 -2.25 29.72 -9.11
CA VAL A 248 -3.51 29.08 -9.55
C VAL A 248 -4.21 30.00 -10.55
N GLU A 249 -4.42 29.53 -11.78
CA GLU A 249 -5.09 30.27 -12.84
C GLU A 249 -6.43 29.61 -13.21
N LEU A 250 -7.51 30.39 -13.24
CA LEU A 250 -8.83 29.93 -13.66
C LEU A 250 -9.01 30.20 -15.16
N ARG A 251 -9.33 29.16 -15.95
CA ARG A 251 -9.57 29.25 -17.40
C ARG A 251 -10.97 28.73 -17.75
N ALA A 252 -11.59 29.30 -18.78
CA ALA A 252 -12.89 28.84 -19.26
C ALA A 252 -12.80 27.41 -19.85
N THR A 253 -13.90 26.65 -19.82
CA THR A 253 -13.90 25.28 -20.38
C THR A 253 -13.85 25.26 -21.92
N LYS A 254 -14.20 26.39 -22.55
CA LYS A 254 -14.19 26.54 -24.01
C LYS A 254 -12.76 26.39 -24.56
N ASN A 255 -12.57 25.41 -25.43
CA ASN A 255 -11.28 25.02 -26.01
C ASN A 255 -10.24 24.56 -24.96
N GLN A 256 -10.67 24.08 -23.79
CA GLN A 256 -9.76 23.66 -22.70
C GLN A 256 -8.72 22.61 -23.11
N ILE A 257 -9.05 21.74 -24.07
CA ILE A 257 -8.14 20.68 -24.53
C ILE A 257 -7.01 21.25 -25.42
N ASP A 258 -7.33 22.18 -26.31
CA ASP A 258 -6.33 22.88 -27.14
C ASP A 258 -5.41 23.74 -26.26
N ASP A 259 -5.97 24.43 -25.26
CA ASP A 259 -5.22 25.23 -24.29
C ASP A 259 -4.29 24.37 -23.44
N LEU A 260 -4.79 23.25 -22.91
CA LEU A 260 -4.02 22.26 -22.17
C LEU A 260 -2.87 21.69 -23.02
N LEU A 261 -3.12 21.32 -24.28
CA LEU A 261 -2.09 20.80 -25.18
C LEU A 261 -0.96 21.83 -25.42
N ASN A 262 -1.28 23.11 -25.52
CA ASN A 262 -0.27 24.17 -25.63
C ASN A 262 0.56 24.33 -24.35
N GLU A 263 -0.04 24.24 -23.16
CA GLU A 263 0.70 24.30 -21.90
C GLU A 263 1.54 23.05 -21.64
N VAL A 264 1.05 21.87 -22.03
CA VAL A 264 1.79 20.60 -22.03
C VAL A 264 3.05 20.72 -22.88
N ARG A 265 2.93 21.18 -24.13
CA ARG A 265 4.10 21.31 -25.04
C ARG A 265 5.17 22.26 -24.48
N ARG A 266 4.79 23.34 -23.81
CA ARG A 266 5.74 24.22 -23.11
C ARG A 266 6.48 23.52 -21.96
N ARG A 267 5.86 22.50 -21.32
CA ARG A 267 6.50 21.69 -20.27
C ARG A 267 7.39 20.60 -20.86
N GLU A 268 6.97 19.96 -21.95
CA GLU A 268 7.82 19.05 -22.73
C GLU A 268 9.10 19.76 -23.21
N GLU A 269 8.99 20.99 -23.74
CA GLU A 269 10.14 21.83 -24.14
C GLU A 269 11.07 22.19 -22.97
N ALA A 270 10.53 22.32 -21.75
CA ALA A 270 11.29 22.57 -20.53
C ALA A 270 11.84 21.28 -19.87
N GLY A 271 11.45 20.10 -20.36
CA GLY A 271 11.77 18.81 -19.75
C GLY A 271 11.00 18.50 -18.46
N GLU A 272 9.94 19.25 -18.17
CA GLU A 272 9.10 19.16 -16.97
C GLU A 272 7.86 18.27 -17.20
N ARG A 273 7.22 17.81 -16.12
CA ARG A 273 6.06 16.89 -16.18
C ARG A 273 4.73 17.58 -15.86
N VAL A 274 3.66 16.99 -16.36
CA VAL A 274 2.28 17.47 -16.19
C VAL A 274 1.40 16.40 -15.55
N LEU A 275 0.59 16.79 -14.57
CA LEU A 275 -0.51 15.98 -14.05
C LEU A 275 -1.84 16.57 -14.53
N VAL A 276 -2.75 15.73 -15.01
CA VAL A 276 -4.11 16.15 -15.42
C VAL A 276 -5.15 15.36 -14.65
N THR A 277 -6.03 16.04 -13.92
CA THR A 277 -7.17 15.39 -13.24
C THR A 277 -8.47 15.60 -14.01
N THR A 278 -9.13 14.50 -14.39
CA THR A 278 -10.46 14.49 -15.02
C THR A 278 -11.53 14.11 -13.98
N LEU A 279 -12.78 13.86 -14.40
CA LEU A 279 -13.87 13.39 -13.52
C LEU A 279 -14.23 11.92 -13.70
N THR A 280 -13.93 11.31 -14.85
CA THR A 280 -14.35 9.96 -15.19
C THR A 280 -13.21 9.20 -15.87
N LYS A 281 -13.18 7.87 -15.71
CA LYS A 281 -12.13 7.04 -16.34
C LYS A 281 -12.13 7.22 -17.85
N LYS A 282 -13.32 7.18 -18.47
CA LYS A 282 -13.50 7.46 -19.89
C LYS A 282 -12.90 8.80 -20.32
N MET A 283 -13.10 9.89 -19.57
CA MET A 283 -12.47 11.18 -19.92
C MET A 283 -10.94 11.17 -19.75
N ALA A 284 -10.38 10.34 -18.86
CA ALA A 284 -8.94 10.15 -18.76
C ALA A 284 -8.39 9.31 -19.93
N GLU A 285 -9.11 8.27 -20.35
CA GLU A 285 -8.83 7.44 -21.52
C GLU A 285 -8.91 8.29 -22.80
N ASP A 286 -10.07 8.88 -23.12
CA ASP A 286 -10.33 9.73 -24.29
C ASP A 286 -9.29 10.87 -24.41
N LEU A 287 -8.88 11.49 -23.29
CA LEU A 287 -7.85 12.54 -23.27
C LEU A 287 -6.44 12.00 -23.49
N THR A 288 -6.11 10.82 -22.94
CA THR A 288 -4.80 10.22 -23.14
C THR A 288 -4.60 9.83 -24.60
N ASP A 289 -5.63 9.24 -25.22
CA ASP A 289 -5.61 8.89 -26.64
C ASP A 289 -5.45 10.15 -27.52
N TYR A 290 -6.21 11.22 -27.25
CA TYR A 290 -6.06 12.51 -27.95
C TYR A 290 -4.66 13.11 -27.81
N LEU A 291 -4.04 13.03 -26.63
CA LEU A 291 -2.68 13.51 -26.41
C LEU A 291 -1.66 12.68 -27.22
N LEU A 292 -1.81 11.35 -27.21
CA LEU A 292 -0.97 10.43 -28.00
C LEU A 292 -1.10 10.68 -29.51
N GLU A 293 -2.32 10.86 -30.03
CA GLU A 293 -2.58 11.25 -31.43
C GLU A 293 -1.97 12.62 -31.77
N SER A 294 -1.93 13.53 -30.79
CA SER A 294 -1.31 14.86 -30.90
C SER A 294 0.22 14.85 -30.74
N GLY A 295 0.84 13.67 -30.59
CA GLY A 295 2.29 13.48 -30.47
C GLY A 295 2.86 13.71 -29.06
N VAL A 296 2.03 13.94 -28.05
CA VAL A 296 2.43 14.07 -26.65
C VAL A 296 2.60 12.68 -26.04
N LYS A 297 3.65 12.47 -25.25
CA LYS A 297 3.78 11.23 -24.50
C LYS A 297 2.91 11.27 -23.24
N ALA A 298 1.82 10.52 -23.24
CA ALA A 298 0.87 10.48 -22.13
C ALA A 298 0.59 9.05 -21.63
N ARG A 299 0.25 8.94 -20.34
CA ARG A 299 -0.35 7.74 -19.74
C ARG A 299 -1.56 8.10 -18.88
N TYR A 300 -2.50 7.17 -18.75
CA TYR A 300 -3.62 7.29 -17.83
C TYR A 300 -3.36 6.54 -16.51
N LEU A 301 -4.07 6.92 -15.45
CA LEU A 301 -4.08 6.25 -14.15
C LEU A 301 -5.50 6.19 -13.55
N HIS A 302 -6.04 4.98 -13.34
CA HIS A 302 -7.32 4.73 -12.66
C HIS A 302 -7.18 3.83 -11.43
N SER A 303 -8.32 3.52 -10.80
CA SER A 303 -8.41 2.88 -9.48
C SER A 303 -8.28 1.34 -9.48
N GLU A 304 -8.20 0.69 -10.64
CA GLU A 304 -8.02 -0.77 -10.75
C GLU A 304 -6.62 -1.18 -11.23
N ILE A 305 -5.78 -0.20 -11.57
CA ILE A 305 -4.35 -0.42 -11.79
C ILE A 305 -3.75 -0.94 -10.49
N ASP A 306 -2.97 -2.02 -10.57
CA ASP A 306 -2.37 -2.64 -9.41
C ASP A 306 -1.36 -1.69 -8.71
N THR A 307 -1.06 -1.94 -7.44
CA THR A 307 -0.10 -1.12 -6.68
C THR A 307 1.30 -1.14 -7.33
N LEU A 308 1.75 -2.30 -7.83
CA LEU A 308 3.06 -2.42 -8.49
C LEU A 308 3.09 -1.70 -9.84
N GLU A 309 2.04 -1.90 -10.66
CA GLU A 309 1.88 -1.22 -11.95
C GLU A 309 1.80 0.31 -11.77
N ARG A 310 1.06 0.79 -10.76
CA ARG A 310 1.00 2.20 -10.37
C ARG A 310 2.38 2.73 -10.01
N ILE A 311 3.17 1.98 -9.24
CA ILE A 311 4.53 2.37 -8.86
C ILE A 311 5.43 2.47 -10.11
N GLN A 312 5.34 1.50 -11.03
CA GLN A 312 6.06 1.51 -12.30
C GLN A 312 5.70 2.72 -13.16
N ILE A 313 4.40 2.99 -13.35
CA ILE A 313 3.89 4.16 -14.05
C ILE A 313 4.53 5.43 -13.45
N ILE A 314 4.39 5.66 -12.14
CA ILE A 314 4.95 6.84 -11.48
C ILE A 314 6.48 6.96 -11.66
N ARG A 315 7.21 5.84 -11.67
CA ARG A 315 8.66 5.81 -11.96
C ARG A 315 8.98 6.20 -13.41
N GLU A 316 8.23 5.70 -14.38
CA GLU A 316 8.40 6.01 -15.81
C GLU A 316 8.15 7.50 -16.12
N LEU A 317 7.16 8.12 -15.46
CA LEU A 317 6.93 9.57 -15.52
C LEU A 317 8.17 10.35 -15.04
N ARG A 318 8.76 9.95 -13.90
CA ARG A 318 9.98 10.59 -13.37
C ARG A 318 11.17 10.43 -14.31
N LEU A 319 11.31 9.27 -14.94
CA LEU A 319 12.36 8.99 -15.94
C LEU A 319 12.18 9.77 -17.25
N GLY A 320 10.98 10.28 -17.56
CA GLY A 320 10.69 10.96 -18.83
C GLY A 320 10.43 10.00 -20.00
N GLU A 321 10.03 8.76 -19.70
CA GLU A 321 9.46 7.86 -20.71
C GLU A 321 8.17 8.44 -21.28
N TYR A 322 7.45 9.21 -20.47
CA TYR A 322 6.36 10.09 -20.88
C TYR A 322 6.28 11.34 -19.99
N ASP A 323 5.54 12.34 -20.48
CA ASP A 323 5.58 13.71 -19.96
C ASP A 323 4.27 14.11 -19.25
N VAL A 324 3.16 13.46 -19.59
CA VAL A 324 1.83 13.70 -19.01
C VAL A 324 1.26 12.47 -18.33
N LEU A 325 0.75 12.62 -17.11
CA LEU A 325 -0.07 11.61 -16.42
C LEU A 325 -1.49 12.12 -16.22
N VAL A 326 -2.46 11.47 -16.84
CA VAL A 326 -3.89 11.78 -16.76
C VAL A 326 -4.56 10.83 -15.76
N GLY A 327 -5.48 11.30 -14.92
CA GLY A 327 -6.24 10.39 -14.05
C GLY A 327 -7.46 11.02 -13.41
N VAL A 328 -8.29 10.19 -12.77
CA VAL A 328 -9.52 10.67 -12.09
C VAL A 328 -9.21 11.16 -10.68
N ASN A 329 -8.47 10.35 -9.92
CA ASN A 329 -8.05 10.66 -8.57
C ASN A 329 -6.56 10.36 -8.40
N LEU A 330 -5.73 11.35 -8.73
CA LEU A 330 -4.29 11.31 -8.52
C LEU A 330 -3.90 11.57 -7.04
N LEU A 331 -4.86 11.82 -6.15
CA LEU A 331 -4.62 12.27 -4.76
C LEU A 331 -4.21 11.17 -3.78
N ARG A 332 -4.23 9.88 -4.17
CA ARG A 332 -3.74 8.82 -3.28
C ARG A 332 -2.29 9.08 -2.87
N GLU A 333 -1.98 8.70 -1.64
CA GLU A 333 -0.76 9.02 -0.90
C GLU A 333 0.56 8.74 -1.66
N GLY A 334 1.63 9.39 -1.23
CA GLY A 334 3.01 9.04 -1.65
C GLY A 334 3.50 9.64 -2.98
N LEU A 335 2.67 10.30 -3.80
CA LEU A 335 3.15 10.95 -5.03
C LEU A 335 3.92 12.25 -4.74
N ASP A 336 5.23 12.13 -4.50
CA ASP A 336 6.19 13.22 -4.38
C ASP A 336 7.01 13.34 -5.68
N LEU A 337 6.60 14.27 -6.54
CA LEU A 337 7.09 14.42 -7.92
C LEU A 337 7.68 15.82 -8.14
N PRO A 338 8.96 16.06 -7.79
CA PRO A 338 9.61 17.34 -8.02
C PRO A 338 9.73 17.71 -9.52
N GLU A 339 9.61 16.73 -10.41
CA GLU A 339 9.62 16.92 -11.87
C GLU A 339 8.33 17.56 -12.40
N VAL A 340 7.23 17.55 -11.62
CA VAL A 340 5.93 18.13 -12.01
C VAL A 340 5.91 19.63 -11.77
N SER A 341 5.75 20.43 -12.83
CA SER A 341 5.58 21.89 -12.74
C SER A 341 4.18 22.36 -13.13
N LEU A 342 3.34 21.50 -13.71
CA LEU A 342 1.97 21.84 -14.11
C LEU A 342 0.97 20.80 -13.60
N VAL A 343 -0.10 21.29 -12.97
CA VAL A 343 -1.27 20.48 -12.62
C VAL A 343 -2.51 21.10 -13.28
N ALA A 344 -3.20 20.35 -14.13
CA ALA A 344 -4.43 20.78 -14.79
C ALA A 344 -5.65 20.05 -14.21
N VAL A 345 -6.67 20.80 -13.81
CA VAL A 345 -7.93 20.27 -13.29
C VAL A 345 -9.04 20.55 -14.31
N LEU A 346 -9.42 19.53 -15.09
CA LEU A 346 -10.55 19.63 -15.98
C LEU A 346 -11.87 19.60 -15.19
N ASP A 347 -12.86 20.34 -15.67
CA ASP A 347 -14.19 20.41 -15.06
C ASP A 347 -14.13 20.74 -13.54
N ALA A 348 -13.35 21.77 -13.20
CA ALA A 348 -13.11 22.18 -11.82
C ALA A 348 -14.38 22.67 -11.10
N ASP A 349 -15.39 23.14 -11.85
CA ASP A 349 -16.66 23.64 -11.33
C ASP A 349 -17.73 22.56 -11.08
N LYS A 350 -17.45 21.29 -11.37
CA LYS A 350 -18.39 20.19 -11.15
C LYS A 350 -18.28 19.69 -9.71
N GLU A 351 -19.07 20.28 -8.84
CA GLU A 351 -19.12 19.99 -7.41
C GLU A 351 -19.34 18.48 -7.12
N GLY A 352 -18.60 17.97 -6.13
CA GLY A 352 -18.60 16.56 -5.75
C GLY A 352 -17.30 16.19 -5.03
N PHE A 353 -17.12 14.92 -4.68
CA PHE A 353 -15.95 14.46 -3.93
C PHE A 353 -14.60 14.87 -4.55
N LEU A 354 -14.47 14.77 -5.88
CA LEU A 354 -13.23 15.08 -6.60
C LEU A 354 -12.94 16.58 -6.78
N ARG A 355 -13.90 17.46 -6.46
CA ARG A 355 -13.81 18.92 -6.63
C ARG A 355 -14.24 19.70 -5.38
N GLY A 356 -14.38 19.03 -4.24
CA GLY A 356 -14.53 19.69 -2.94
C GLY A 356 -13.24 20.39 -2.53
N ARG A 357 -13.36 21.38 -1.64
CA ARG A 357 -12.23 22.21 -1.13
C ARG A 357 -10.98 21.38 -0.79
N THR A 358 -11.15 20.32 0.00
CA THR A 358 -10.09 19.38 0.40
C THR A 358 -9.35 18.81 -0.81
N SER A 359 -10.08 18.26 -1.78
CA SER A 359 -9.55 17.61 -2.98
C SER A 359 -8.86 18.61 -3.91
N LEU A 360 -9.38 19.84 -4.02
CA LEU A 360 -8.74 20.91 -4.79
C LEU A 360 -7.41 21.33 -4.15
N ILE A 361 -7.37 21.62 -2.84
CA ILE A 361 -6.11 22.00 -2.15
C ILE A 361 -5.08 20.88 -2.24
N GLN A 362 -5.48 19.61 -2.08
CA GLN A 362 -4.60 18.44 -2.24
C GLN A 362 -4.10 18.27 -3.69
N THR A 363 -4.90 18.65 -4.70
CA THR A 363 -4.51 18.62 -6.12
C THR A 363 -3.51 19.73 -6.42
N ILE A 364 -3.81 20.96 -5.96
CA ILE A 364 -2.92 22.14 -6.04
C ILE A 364 -1.56 21.83 -5.40
N GLY A 365 -1.55 21.18 -4.24
CA GLY A 365 -0.34 20.79 -3.52
C GLY A 365 0.63 19.90 -4.31
N ARG A 366 0.20 19.22 -5.38
CA ARG A 366 1.08 18.42 -6.25
C ARG A 366 2.03 19.27 -7.09
N ALA A 367 1.68 20.51 -7.42
CA ALA A 367 2.60 21.46 -8.07
C ALA A 367 3.56 22.13 -7.05
N ALA A 368 3.29 22.04 -5.74
CA ALA A 368 4.08 22.69 -4.68
C ALA A 368 5.41 21.96 -4.34
N ARG A 369 5.96 21.21 -5.30
CA ARG A 369 7.24 20.49 -5.23
C ARG A 369 8.29 21.03 -6.21
N ASN A 370 7.90 21.93 -7.11
CA ASN A 370 8.75 22.51 -8.14
C ASN A 370 8.66 24.05 -8.09
N VAL A 371 9.77 24.75 -8.29
CA VAL A 371 9.82 26.24 -8.29
C VAL A 371 8.97 26.88 -9.39
N ASN A 372 8.77 26.19 -10.52
CA ASN A 372 7.92 26.60 -11.64
C ASN A 372 6.46 26.10 -11.50
N GLY A 373 6.09 25.60 -10.31
CA GLY A 373 4.78 25.03 -10.00
C GLY A 373 3.61 25.96 -10.31
N LYS A 374 2.73 25.52 -11.21
CA LYS A 374 1.50 26.21 -11.61
C LYS A 374 0.31 25.24 -11.69
N VAL A 375 -0.87 25.75 -11.40
CA VAL A 375 -2.14 25.02 -11.48
C VAL A 375 -3.10 25.72 -12.43
N LEU A 376 -3.77 24.96 -13.30
CA LEU A 376 -4.84 25.43 -14.17
C LEU A 376 -6.15 24.80 -13.75
N LEU A 377 -7.14 25.61 -13.41
CA LEU A 377 -8.50 25.17 -13.09
C LEU A 377 -9.42 25.52 -14.27
N TYR A 378 -9.88 24.51 -15.01
CA TYR A 378 -10.80 24.73 -16.13
C TYR A 378 -12.25 24.69 -15.65
N ALA A 379 -12.91 25.84 -15.65
CA ALA A 379 -14.23 26.06 -15.07
C ALA A 379 -14.91 27.29 -15.69
N ASP A 380 -16.24 27.23 -15.85
CA ASP A 380 -17.04 28.37 -16.32
C ASP A 380 -17.66 29.15 -15.15
N LYS A 381 -17.60 28.59 -13.93
CA LYS A 381 -18.11 29.21 -12.70
C LYS A 381 -17.11 29.04 -11.56
N VAL A 382 -16.92 30.10 -10.78
CA VAL A 382 -16.24 30.01 -9.48
C VAL A 382 -17.23 29.40 -8.48
N THR A 383 -17.01 28.14 -8.10
CA THR A 383 -17.74 27.49 -7.00
C THR A 383 -17.16 27.92 -5.65
N GLN A 384 -17.90 27.69 -4.56
CA GLN A 384 -17.38 27.94 -3.21
C GLN A 384 -16.09 27.14 -2.95
N ALA A 385 -16.02 25.89 -3.42
CA ALA A 385 -14.84 25.04 -3.28
C ALA A 385 -13.62 25.58 -4.04
N ILE A 386 -13.80 26.15 -5.24
CA ILE A 386 -12.72 26.83 -5.98
C ILE A 386 -12.24 28.05 -5.21
N GLN A 387 -13.16 28.93 -4.80
CA GLN A 387 -12.81 30.17 -4.09
C GLN A 387 -12.03 29.86 -2.79
N GLU A 388 -12.56 28.96 -1.94
CA GLU A 388 -11.91 28.58 -0.68
C GLU A 388 -10.55 27.88 -0.87
N ALA A 389 -10.33 27.21 -2.02
CA ALA A 389 -9.04 26.60 -2.35
C ALA A 389 -8.03 27.64 -2.85
N MET A 390 -8.47 28.59 -3.69
CA MET A 390 -7.63 29.70 -4.17
C MET A 390 -7.23 30.62 -3.02
N ASP A 391 -8.19 31.09 -2.22
CA ASP A 391 -7.96 32.00 -1.08
C ASP A 391 -6.94 31.42 -0.08
N GLU A 392 -7.04 30.13 0.23
CA GLU A 392 -6.10 29.45 1.13
C GLU A 392 -4.72 29.25 0.49
N THR A 393 -4.65 28.98 -0.82
CA THR A 393 -3.38 28.85 -1.55
C THR A 393 -2.65 30.20 -1.60
N ASP A 394 -3.36 31.27 -1.92
CA ASP A 394 -2.82 32.63 -1.97
C ASP A 394 -2.37 33.12 -0.59
N ARG A 395 -3.13 32.82 0.47
CA ARG A 395 -2.73 33.09 1.87
C ARG A 395 -1.41 32.39 2.20
N ARG A 396 -1.28 31.11 1.89
CA ARG A 396 -0.05 30.33 2.15
C ARG A 396 1.13 30.88 1.36
N ARG A 397 0.94 31.10 0.07
CA ARG A 397 1.95 31.65 -0.85
C ARG A 397 2.46 33.01 -0.37
N ALA A 398 1.57 33.91 0.05
CA ALA A 398 1.96 35.23 0.57
C ALA A 398 2.81 35.14 1.86
N ILE A 399 2.44 34.26 2.80
CA ILE A 399 3.22 34.04 4.04
C ILE A 399 4.61 33.45 3.72
N GLN A 400 4.69 32.49 2.80
CA GLN A 400 5.95 31.85 2.42
C GLN A 400 6.88 32.83 1.67
N LEU A 401 6.34 33.66 0.76
CA LEU A 401 7.10 34.70 0.06
C LEU A 401 7.69 35.72 1.05
N ALA A 402 6.87 36.22 1.98
CA ALA A 402 7.34 37.17 3.00
C ALA A 402 8.42 36.56 3.90
N TYR A 403 8.28 35.29 4.29
CA TYR A 403 9.31 34.58 5.06
C TYR A 403 10.61 34.40 4.27
N ASN A 404 10.53 34.02 3.00
CA ASN A 404 11.70 33.88 2.14
C ASN A 404 12.45 35.21 1.96
N GLU A 405 11.72 36.31 1.76
CA GLU A 405 12.29 37.66 1.69
C GLU A 405 12.97 38.05 3.01
N GLU A 406 12.30 37.85 4.16
CA GLU A 406 12.86 38.16 5.49
C GLU A 406 14.14 37.36 5.80
N LYS A 407 14.21 36.10 5.34
CA LYS A 407 15.34 35.19 5.62
C LYS A 407 16.40 35.13 4.50
N GLY A 408 16.17 35.77 3.36
CA GLY A 408 17.07 35.70 2.20
C GLY A 408 17.13 34.30 1.57
N ILE A 409 16.02 33.55 1.58
CA ILE A 409 15.94 32.19 1.03
C ILE A 409 15.53 32.26 -0.45
N THR A 410 16.36 31.71 -1.33
CA THR A 410 15.97 31.44 -2.72
C THR A 410 15.25 30.09 -2.80
N PRO A 411 14.05 30.00 -3.41
CA PRO A 411 13.36 28.72 -3.59
C PRO A 411 14.14 27.76 -4.50
N GLU A 412 14.29 26.50 -4.08
CA GLU A 412 14.96 25.45 -4.87
C GLU A 412 14.13 24.15 -4.92
N THR A 413 14.02 23.55 -6.11
CA THR A 413 13.37 22.24 -6.32
C THR A 413 14.22 21.13 -5.71
N ILE A 414 13.60 20.23 -4.93
CA ILE A 414 14.30 19.07 -4.34
C ILE A 414 14.63 18.07 -5.45
N ILE A 415 15.92 17.78 -5.66
CA ILE A 415 16.35 16.69 -6.55
C ILE A 415 16.36 15.38 -5.74
N LYS A 416 15.42 14.48 -6.02
CA LYS A 416 15.38 13.12 -5.45
C LYS A 416 15.86 12.08 -6.45
N GLY A 417 16.59 11.07 -5.98
CA GLY A 417 16.92 9.90 -6.80
C GLY A 417 15.67 9.15 -7.29
N VAL A 418 15.79 8.44 -8.41
CA VAL A 418 14.77 7.48 -8.89
C VAL A 418 15.00 6.08 -8.27
N SER A 419 16.11 5.90 -7.55
CA SER A 419 16.52 4.71 -6.80
C SER A 419 15.50 4.23 -5.77
N ASP A 420 14.88 5.17 -5.06
CA ASP A 420 14.10 4.92 -3.85
C ASP A 420 12.82 4.09 -4.13
N ILE A 421 12.40 4.04 -5.40
CA ILE A 421 11.27 3.24 -5.86
C ILE A 421 11.69 1.78 -6.13
N ALA A 422 12.95 1.53 -6.49
CA ALA A 422 13.44 0.20 -6.82
C ALA A 422 13.62 -0.71 -5.59
N GLU A 423 13.96 -0.14 -4.42
CA GLU A 423 14.01 -0.91 -3.16
C GLU A 423 12.64 -1.49 -2.78
N PHE A 424 11.55 -0.78 -3.07
CA PHE A 424 10.18 -1.24 -2.77
C PHE A 424 9.77 -2.47 -3.60
N LEU A 425 10.27 -2.59 -4.83
CA LEU A 425 10.01 -3.72 -5.73
C LEU A 425 10.87 -4.96 -5.40
N ALA A 426 11.99 -4.79 -4.69
CA ALA A 426 12.94 -5.86 -4.42
C ALA A 426 12.54 -6.82 -3.27
N LEU A 427 11.47 -6.51 -2.53
CA LEU A 427 11.15 -7.16 -1.24
C LEU A 427 10.18 -8.36 -1.33
N GLU A 428 9.45 -8.56 -2.44
CA GLU A 428 8.39 -9.60 -2.51
C GLU A 428 8.37 -10.42 -3.82
N SER A 429 9.30 -11.39 -3.99
CA SER A 429 8.95 -12.76 -4.47
C SER A 429 10.12 -13.77 -4.53
N PRO A 430 9.85 -15.10 -4.47
CA PRO A 430 10.85 -16.17 -4.58
C PRO A 430 10.91 -16.87 -5.97
N THR A 431 12.07 -17.43 -6.33
CA THR A 431 12.35 -18.19 -7.60
C THR A 431 11.66 -19.57 -7.67
N VAL A 432 11.59 -20.36 -8.77
CA VAL A 432 12.47 -20.75 -9.92
C VAL A 432 11.60 -21.44 -11.02
N PRO A 433 12.06 -22.05 -12.18
CA PRO A 433 13.39 -22.10 -12.85
C PRO A 433 13.46 -22.01 -14.42
N ARG A 434 14.60 -21.50 -14.92
CA ARG A 434 15.43 -21.87 -16.12
C ARG A 434 14.84 -22.51 -17.41
N SER A 435 15.08 -21.78 -18.52
CA SER A 435 15.78 -22.20 -19.77
C SER A 435 15.07 -22.98 -20.89
N LYS A 436 14.99 -22.34 -22.08
CA LYS A 436 15.12 -23.00 -23.40
C LYS A 436 16.01 -22.19 -24.37
N ARG A 437 16.64 -22.92 -25.29
CA ARG A 437 17.66 -22.54 -26.29
C ARG A 437 17.49 -21.18 -27.00
N ARG A 438 18.59 -20.39 -27.01
CA ARG A 438 18.83 -19.31 -27.99
C ARG A 438 18.87 -19.82 -29.44
N ARG A 439 18.24 -19.07 -30.35
CA ARG A 439 18.59 -19.01 -31.78
C ARG A 439 19.79 -18.06 -31.99
N GLY A 440 20.51 -18.24 -33.09
CA GLY A 440 21.67 -17.40 -33.41
C GLY A 440 21.31 -16.22 -34.30
N ARG A 441 22.11 -15.15 -34.27
CA ARG A 441 21.98 -13.91 -35.06
C ARG A 441 21.90 -14.06 -36.59
N LYS A 442 22.02 -15.29 -37.12
CA LYS A 442 21.81 -15.64 -38.53
C LYS A 442 20.37 -16.01 -38.90
N ASP A 443 19.49 -16.22 -37.92
CA ASP A 443 18.08 -16.58 -38.16
C ASP A 443 17.18 -15.34 -38.34
N VAL A 444 17.70 -14.12 -38.12
CA VAL A 444 16.92 -12.87 -38.03
C VAL A 444 16.75 -12.16 -39.39
N GLU A 445 17.72 -12.29 -40.30
CA GLU A 445 17.65 -11.69 -41.64
C GLU A 445 16.48 -12.30 -42.45
N GLY A 446 15.39 -11.54 -42.60
CA GLY A 446 14.21 -11.94 -43.38
C GLY A 446 13.00 -12.43 -42.57
N MET A 447 12.99 -12.29 -41.25
CA MET A 447 11.79 -12.54 -40.43
C MET A 447 10.65 -11.59 -40.79
N ALA A 448 9.40 -12.06 -40.64
CA ALA A 448 8.24 -11.18 -40.79
C ALA A 448 8.14 -10.17 -39.62
N PRO A 449 7.56 -8.96 -39.82
CA PRO A 449 7.39 -7.97 -38.74
C PRO A 449 6.72 -8.55 -37.48
N THR A 450 5.72 -9.42 -37.65
CA THR A 450 4.98 -10.08 -36.57
C THR A 450 5.76 -11.19 -35.84
N GLU A 451 6.90 -11.64 -36.40
CA GLU A 451 7.84 -12.55 -35.74
C GLU A 451 8.92 -11.76 -34.98
N LEU A 452 9.36 -10.63 -35.55
CA LEU A 452 10.24 -9.66 -34.88
C LEU A 452 9.60 -9.08 -33.61
N GLU A 453 8.32 -8.69 -33.67
CA GLU A 453 7.57 -8.21 -32.49
C GLU A 453 7.53 -9.25 -31.36
N LYS A 454 7.28 -10.53 -31.67
CA LYS A 454 7.27 -11.60 -30.68
C LYS A 454 8.65 -11.84 -30.07
N LEU A 455 9.71 -11.83 -30.89
CA LEU A 455 11.08 -11.98 -30.42
C LEU A 455 11.50 -10.81 -29.51
N ILE A 456 11.06 -9.59 -29.81
CA ILE A 456 11.27 -8.42 -28.95
C ILE A 456 10.60 -8.61 -27.59
N ILE A 457 9.35 -9.09 -27.55
CA ILE A 457 8.63 -9.37 -26.29
C ILE A 457 9.35 -10.47 -25.47
N GLU A 458 9.71 -11.59 -26.10
CA GLU A 458 10.45 -12.68 -25.43
C GLU A 458 11.80 -12.21 -24.84
N LEU A 459 12.51 -11.33 -25.54
CA LEU A 459 13.78 -10.76 -25.06
C LEU A 459 13.59 -9.69 -23.99
N GLU A 460 12.48 -8.93 -24.03
CA GLU A 460 12.12 -7.98 -22.97
C GLU A 460 11.80 -8.71 -21.68
N GLU A 461 11.01 -9.79 -21.72
CA GLU A 461 10.78 -10.68 -20.57
C GLU A 461 12.11 -11.26 -20.03
N GLU A 462 13.00 -11.76 -20.90
CA GLU A 462 14.32 -12.25 -20.46
C GLU A 462 15.21 -11.14 -19.87
N MET A 463 15.09 -9.90 -20.38
CA MET A 463 15.84 -8.74 -19.89
C MET A 463 15.37 -8.32 -18.49
N PHE A 464 14.06 -8.28 -18.24
CA PHE A 464 13.51 -7.96 -16.93
C PHE A 464 13.88 -9.03 -15.91
N ALA A 465 13.70 -10.33 -16.23
CA ALA A 465 14.15 -11.42 -15.37
C ALA A 465 15.66 -11.39 -15.09
N ALA A 466 16.47 -10.97 -16.07
CA ALA A 466 17.91 -10.77 -15.87
C ALA A 466 18.24 -9.58 -14.96
N ALA A 467 17.43 -8.52 -14.97
CA ALA A 467 17.58 -7.37 -14.08
C ALA A 467 17.15 -7.70 -12.64
N GLU A 468 16.05 -8.44 -12.47
CA GLU A 468 15.58 -8.99 -11.19
C GLU A 468 16.61 -9.92 -10.55
N GLU A 469 17.24 -10.80 -11.33
CA GLU A 469 18.34 -11.65 -10.87
C GLU A 469 19.69 -10.90 -10.70
N LEU A 470 19.70 -9.56 -10.76
CA LEU A 470 20.89 -8.70 -10.65
C LEU A 470 21.99 -8.99 -11.69
N ARG A 471 21.65 -9.68 -12.79
CA ARG A 471 22.53 -10.02 -13.91
C ARG A 471 22.65 -8.85 -14.89
N PHE A 472 23.02 -7.68 -14.39
CA PHE A 472 22.99 -6.40 -15.13
C PHE A 472 23.75 -6.40 -16.45
N GLU A 473 24.90 -7.08 -16.54
CA GLU A 473 25.63 -7.23 -17.82
C GLU A 473 24.86 -8.03 -18.87
N TYR A 474 24.00 -8.95 -18.43
CA TYR A 474 23.15 -9.74 -19.31
C TYR A 474 21.91 -8.96 -19.74
N ALA A 475 21.26 -8.27 -18.79
CA ALA A 475 20.18 -7.34 -19.08
C ALA A 475 20.62 -6.23 -20.05
N ALA A 476 21.82 -5.66 -19.88
CA ALA A 476 22.38 -4.67 -20.81
C ALA A 476 22.59 -5.21 -22.23
N LYS A 477 23.06 -6.47 -22.37
CA LYS A 477 23.21 -7.14 -23.67
C LYS A 477 21.86 -7.37 -24.34
N LEU A 478 20.86 -7.82 -23.59
CA LEU A 478 19.49 -8.02 -24.09
C LEU A 478 18.86 -6.69 -24.50
N ARG A 479 19.00 -5.63 -23.70
CA ARG A 479 18.55 -4.27 -24.04
C ARG A 479 19.13 -3.78 -25.36
N ASP A 480 20.43 -3.99 -25.58
CA ASP A 480 21.10 -3.55 -26.79
C ASP A 480 20.69 -4.43 -28.00
N GLU A 481 20.42 -5.72 -27.80
CA GLU A 481 19.86 -6.66 -28.79
C GLU A 481 18.42 -6.27 -29.18
N ILE A 482 17.55 -5.98 -28.21
CA ILE A 482 16.18 -5.43 -28.41
C ILE A 482 16.22 -4.10 -29.19
N LYS A 483 17.18 -3.22 -28.88
CA LYS A 483 17.32 -1.92 -29.54
C LYS A 483 17.69 -2.05 -31.01
N ASP A 484 18.50 -3.05 -31.38
CA ASP A 484 18.79 -3.35 -32.78
C ASP A 484 17.58 -4.01 -33.47
N LEU A 485 16.89 -4.96 -32.83
CA LEU A 485 15.67 -5.58 -33.39
C LEU A 485 14.53 -4.57 -33.61
N ARG A 486 14.33 -3.61 -32.68
CA ARG A 486 13.34 -2.53 -32.84
C ARG A 486 13.69 -1.62 -34.04
N ARG A 487 14.97 -1.44 -34.39
CA ARG A 487 15.38 -0.71 -35.61
C ARG A 487 15.10 -1.52 -36.87
N GLU A 488 15.37 -2.82 -36.85
CA GLU A 488 15.07 -3.73 -37.96
C GLU A 488 13.56 -3.84 -38.22
N LEU A 489 12.74 -3.90 -37.18
CA LEU A 489 11.27 -3.87 -37.28
C LEU A 489 10.77 -2.59 -37.96
N VAL A 490 11.27 -1.41 -37.57
CA VAL A 490 10.94 -0.12 -38.20
C VAL A 490 11.38 -0.08 -39.67
N ALA A 491 12.55 -0.64 -39.99
CA ALA A 491 13.03 -0.71 -41.38
C ALA A 491 12.18 -1.68 -42.24
N ALA A 492 11.73 -2.80 -41.67
CA ALA A 492 10.88 -3.79 -42.33
C ALA A 492 9.46 -3.25 -42.59
N THR A 493 8.85 -2.58 -41.61
CA THR A 493 7.52 -1.97 -41.78
C THR A 493 7.54 -0.80 -42.78
N ALA A 494 8.66 -0.08 -42.91
CA ALA A 494 8.84 0.97 -43.92
C ALA A 494 9.02 0.45 -45.37
N GLN A 495 9.25 -0.86 -45.57
CA GLN A 495 9.44 -1.48 -46.89
C GLN A 495 8.23 -2.31 -47.37
N ALA A 496 7.19 -2.47 -46.54
CA ALA A 496 5.97 -3.17 -46.94
C ALA A 496 5.15 -2.29 -47.91
N PRO A 497 4.82 -2.77 -49.13
CA PRO A 497 3.84 -2.10 -49.98
C PRO A 497 2.44 -2.25 -49.37
N ALA A 498 1.62 -1.21 -49.55
CA ALA A 498 0.24 -1.12 -49.05
C ALA A 498 -0.74 -2.10 -49.71
#